data_AF-A0A1S1SX08-F1
#
_entry.id   AF-A0A1S1SX08-F1
#
_cell.length_a   1.000
_cell.length_b   1.000
_cell.length_c   1.000
_cell.angle_alpha   90.00
_cell.angle_beta   90.00
_cell.angle_gamma   90.00
#
_symmetry.space_group_name_H-M   'P 1'
#
loop_
_entity.id
_entity.type
_entity.pdbx_description
1 polymer ?
#
loop_
_entity_poly.entity_id
_entity_poly.type
_entity_poly.pdbx_seq_one_letter_code
_entity_poly.pdbx_strand_id
1 'polypeptide(L)'
;MVGVCGDFKLDCFKKIEALIDAGSVNAVEEARTLLGQHKAASKAISEAVDEFLIDLMTLTFLIDAGREANSAQRLARMRLSKVRLLFPVVSEPTGAK
;
A
#
# COMPACT_ATOMS: atom_id res chain seq x y z
N MET A 1 -15.50 -9.59 22.75
CA MET A 1 -15.57 -8.19 22.25
C MET A 1 -14.13 -7.73 22.07
N VAL A 2 -13.60 -7.38 20.91
CA VAL A 2 -14.17 -7.06 19.59
C VAL A 2 -13.14 -7.52 18.55
N GLY A 3 -13.60 -8.16 17.47
CA GLY A 3 -12.77 -8.40 16.30
C GLY A 3 -12.50 -7.08 15.58
N VAL A 4 -11.25 -6.64 15.54
CA VAL A 4 -10.81 -5.46 14.79
C VAL A 4 -9.59 -5.83 13.96
N CYS A 5 -9.74 -6.81 13.06
CA CYS A 5 -8.67 -7.19 12.13
C CYS A 5 -9.01 -6.82 10.67
N GLY A 6 -10.27 -6.45 10.39
CA GLY A 6 -10.74 -6.05 9.07
C GLY A 6 -10.60 -4.55 8.76
N ASP A 7 -10.95 -3.68 9.71
CA ASP A 7 -11.08 -2.24 9.46
C ASP A 7 -9.73 -1.51 9.29
N PHE A 8 -8.72 -1.84 10.11
CA PHE A 8 -7.39 -1.21 10.02
C PHE A 8 -6.73 -1.37 8.65
N LYS A 9 -6.92 -2.53 8.01
CA LYS A 9 -6.33 -2.81 6.71
C LYS A 9 -6.92 -1.92 5.62
N LEU A 10 -8.24 -1.73 5.65
CA LEU A 10 -8.94 -0.89 4.68
C LEU A 10 -8.58 0.59 4.86
N ASP A 11 -8.38 1.02 6.11
CA ASP A 11 -7.91 2.37 6.44
C ASP A 11 -6.44 2.61 6.03
N CYS A 12 -5.56 1.61 6.15
CA CYS A 12 -4.18 1.71 5.67
C CYS A 12 -4.10 1.94 4.15
N PHE A 13 -4.85 1.18 3.36
CA PHE A 13 -4.84 1.34 1.90
C PHE A 13 -5.41 2.69 1.46
N LYS A 14 -6.48 3.18 2.11
CA LYS A 14 -7.03 4.53 1.84
C LYS A 14 -6.02 5.64 2.15
N LYS A 15 -5.27 5.51 3.25
CA LYS A 15 -4.19 6.47 3.57
C LYS A 15 -3.11 6.47 2.50
N ILE A 16 -2.73 5.30 2.00
CA ILE A 16 -1.73 5.19 0.92
C ILE A 16 -2.27 5.76 -0.40
N GLU A 17 -3.56 5.57 -0.72
CA GLU A 17 -4.20 6.20 -1.87
C GLU A 17 -4.12 7.74 -1.78
N ALA A 18 -4.40 8.31 -0.59
CA ALA A 18 -4.26 9.74 -0.35
C ALA A 18 -2.80 10.23 -0.51
N LEU A 19 -1.80 9.42 -0.13
CA LEU A 19 -0.39 9.74 -0.35
C LEU A 19 -0.01 9.78 -1.83
N ILE A 20 -0.58 8.89 -2.65
CA ILE A 20 -0.39 8.89 -4.10
C ILE A 20 -1.02 10.13 -4.75
N ASP A 21 -2.20 10.53 -4.26
CA ASP A 21 -2.90 11.72 -4.76
C ASP A 21 -2.17 13.01 -4.38
N ALA A 22 -1.72 13.11 -3.13
CA ALA A 22 -1.03 14.28 -2.60
C ALA A 22 0.40 14.43 -3.13
N GLY A 23 1.09 13.33 -3.42
CA GLY A 23 2.43 13.38 -3.99
C GLY A 23 3.50 13.95 -3.06
N SER A 24 3.31 13.81 -1.75
CA SER A 24 4.19 14.37 -0.72
C SER A 24 5.58 13.73 -0.74
N VAL A 25 6.62 14.52 -0.46
CA VAL A 25 8.01 14.05 -0.26
C VAL A 25 8.15 12.99 0.84
N ASN A 26 7.22 12.96 1.79
CA ASN A 26 7.21 11.99 2.89
C ASN A 26 6.42 10.70 2.57
N ALA A 27 5.77 10.63 1.39
CA ALA A 27 4.85 9.55 1.05
C ALA A 27 5.51 8.16 1.12
N VAL A 28 6.79 8.05 0.73
CA VAL A 28 7.51 6.77 0.73
C VAL A 28 7.69 6.23 2.15
N GLU A 29 8.12 7.06 3.10
CA GLU A 29 8.38 6.63 4.48
C GLU A 29 7.09 6.36 5.26
N GLU A 30 6.05 7.17 5.02
CA GLU A 30 4.72 6.90 5.57
C GLU A 30 4.15 5.58 5.04
N ALA A 31 4.21 5.35 3.73
CA ALA A 31 3.73 4.10 3.14
C ALA A 31 4.56 2.88 3.58
N ARG A 32 5.88 3.03 3.73
CA ARG A 32 6.76 1.99 4.29
C ARG A 32 6.34 1.62 5.70
N THR A 33 6.02 2.61 6.53
CA THR A 33 5.58 2.40 7.92
C THR A 33 4.25 1.66 7.97
N LEU A 34 3.28 2.08 7.13
CA LEU A 34 1.96 1.45 7.05
C LEU A 34 2.02 -0.01 6.54
N LEU A 35 2.88 -0.28 5.54
CA LEU A 35 3.00 -1.62 4.94
C LEU A 35 3.98 -2.53 5.69
N GLY A 36 4.96 -1.95 6.40
CA GLY A 36 6.00 -2.66 7.14
C GLY A 36 5.44 -3.56 8.25
N GLN A 37 4.29 -3.21 8.81
CA GLN A 37 3.56 -4.03 9.79
C GLN A 37 3.17 -5.42 9.25
N HIS A 38 3.19 -5.62 7.94
CA HIS A 38 2.73 -6.84 7.28
C HIS A 38 3.82 -7.58 6.48
N LYS A 39 5.03 -7.02 6.36
CA LYS A 39 6.13 -7.61 5.58
C LYS A 39 6.59 -8.97 6.09
N ALA A 40 6.44 -9.26 7.38
CA ALA A 40 6.87 -10.53 7.97
C ALA A 40 6.00 -11.74 7.57
N ALA A 41 4.85 -11.51 6.93
CA ALA A 41 3.86 -12.56 6.66
C ALA A 41 4.16 -13.41 5.41
N SER A 42 4.82 -12.86 4.39
CA SER A 42 5.10 -13.58 3.14
C SER A 42 6.16 -12.89 2.28
N LYS A 43 7.05 -13.68 1.66
CA LYS A 43 8.03 -13.19 0.68
C LYS A 43 7.35 -12.47 -0.49
N ALA A 44 6.24 -13.02 -0.99
CA ALA A 44 5.49 -12.41 -2.09
C ALA A 44 4.88 -11.04 -1.71
N ILE A 45 4.46 -10.89 -0.45
CA ILE A 45 3.98 -9.60 0.08
C ILE A 45 5.15 -8.62 0.18
N SER A 46 6.30 -9.05 0.70
CA SER A 46 7.49 -8.19 0.79
C SER A 46 7.91 -7.67 -0.59
N GLU A 47 8.00 -8.55 -1.59
CA GLU A 47 8.36 -8.19 -2.96
C GLU A 47 7.35 -7.21 -3.57
N ALA A 48 6.04 -7.46 -3.42
CA ALA A 48 5.02 -6.55 -3.92
C ALA A 48 5.05 -5.17 -3.23
N VAL A 49 5.38 -5.13 -1.93
CA VAL A 49 5.57 -3.87 -1.19
C VAL A 49 6.82 -3.14 -1.70
N ASP A 50 7.93 -3.84 -1.94
CA ASP A 50 9.16 -3.23 -2.46
C ASP A 50 8.96 -2.67 -3.87
N GLU A 51 8.28 -3.40 -4.76
CA GLU A 51 7.88 -2.90 -6.08
C GLU A 51 7.02 -1.62 -5.97
N PHE A 52 6.05 -1.63 -5.07
CA PHE A 52 5.19 -0.47 -4.83
C PHE A 52 5.97 0.75 -4.32
N LEU A 53 6.91 0.55 -3.38
CA LEU A 53 7.72 1.65 -2.83
C LEU A 53 8.66 2.26 -3.88
N ILE A 54 9.15 1.47 -4.84
CA ILE A 54 9.96 1.98 -5.97
C ILE A 54 9.12 2.89 -6.88
N ASP A 55 7.90 2.46 -7.21
CA ASP A 55 6.99 3.25 -8.05
C ASP A 55 6.52 4.53 -7.31
N LEU A 56 6.34 4.45 -5.98
CA LEU A 56 6.04 5.61 -5.15
C LEU A 56 7.24 6.58 -5.05
N MET A 57 8.47 6.07 -4.92
CA MET A 57 9.67 6.91 -4.94
C MET A 57 9.83 7.63 -6.29
N THR A 58 9.55 6.93 -7.39
CA THR A 58 9.53 7.52 -8.74
C THR A 58 8.49 8.63 -8.84
N LEU A 59 7.28 8.41 -8.29
CA LEU A 59 6.24 9.42 -8.21
C LEU A 59 6.72 10.66 -7.43
N THR A 60 7.27 10.48 -6.24
CA THR A 60 7.75 11.60 -5.42
C THR A 60 8.88 12.36 -6.10
N PHE A 61 9.78 11.67 -6.80
CA PHE A 61 10.86 12.28 -7.57
C PHE A 61 10.33 13.16 -8.71
N LEU A 62 9.33 12.68 -9.45
CA LEU A 62 8.73 13.46 -10.54
C LEU A 62 8.04 14.73 -10.02
N ILE A 63 7.33 14.62 -8.90
CA ILE A 63 6.62 15.75 -8.29
C ILE A 63 7.61 16.78 -7.74
N ASP A 64 8.65 16.33 -7.04
CA ASP A 64 9.73 17.18 -6.54
C ASP A 64 10.46 17.90 -7.69
N ALA A 65 10.64 17.22 -8.83
CA ALA A 65 11.19 17.80 -10.05
C ALA A 65 10.21 18.70 -10.84
N GLY A 66 8.98 18.93 -10.34
CA GLY A 66 7.96 19.74 -11.00
C GLY A 66 7.46 19.16 -12.33
N ARG A 67 7.57 17.83 -12.51
CA ARG A 67 7.18 17.12 -13.73
C ARG A 67 5.77 16.56 -13.60
N GLU A 68 5.12 16.36 -14.75
CA GLU A 68 3.85 15.65 -14.79
C GLU A 68 4.01 14.22 -14.26
N ALA A 69 3.14 13.83 -13.33
CA ALA A 69 3.24 12.57 -12.62
C ALA A 69 2.02 11.65 -12.80
N ASN A 70 1.07 12.01 -13.68
CA ASN A 70 -0.19 11.27 -13.89
C ASN A 70 0.03 9.77 -14.16
N SER A 71 1.01 9.45 -15.01
CA SER A 71 1.38 8.07 -15.33
C SER A 71 1.99 7.34 -14.14
N ALA A 72 2.83 8.02 -13.35
CA ALA A 72 3.44 7.45 -12.15
C ALA A 72 2.41 7.23 -11.02
N GLN A 73 1.45 8.15 -10.85
CA GLN A 73 0.31 7.95 -9.95
C GLN A 73 -0.51 6.73 -10.35
N ARG A 74 -0.83 6.59 -11.65
CA ARG A 74 -1.55 5.42 -12.16
C ARG A 74 -0.77 4.12 -11.92
N LEU A 75 0.54 4.14 -12.14
CA LEU A 75 1.41 2.98 -11.90
C LEU A 75 1.44 2.60 -10.41
N ALA A 76 1.63 3.58 -9.51
CA ALA A 76 1.61 3.37 -8.07
C ALA A 76 0.27 2.77 -7.60
N ARG A 77 -0.88 3.26 -8.11
CA ARG A 77 -2.21 2.68 -7.81
C ARG A 77 -2.34 1.23 -8.28
N MET A 78 -1.80 0.91 -9.45
CA MET A 78 -1.80 -0.45 -9.99
C MET A 78 -0.98 -1.40 -9.10
N ARG A 79 0.21 -0.99 -8.66
CA ARG A 79 1.02 -1.77 -7.70
C ARG A 79 0.35 -1.90 -6.35
N LEU A 80 -0.26 -0.84 -5.83
CA LEU A 80 -0.99 -0.88 -4.57
C LEU A 80 -2.13 -1.89 -4.63
N SER A 81 -2.83 -1.99 -5.76
CA SER A 81 -3.88 -2.99 -5.98
C SER A 81 -3.33 -4.43 -5.92
N LYS A 82 -2.14 -4.67 -6.48
CA LYS A 82 -1.43 -5.96 -6.36
C LYS A 82 -1.08 -6.27 -4.90
N VAL A 83 -0.57 -5.29 -4.14
CA VAL A 83 -0.30 -5.44 -2.70
C VAL A 83 -1.59 -5.81 -1.95
N ARG A 84 -2.70 -5.11 -2.23
CA ARG A 84 -4.01 -5.37 -1.61
C ARG A 84 -4.54 -6.78 -1.84
N LEU A 85 -4.33 -7.34 -3.03
CA LEU A 85 -4.73 -8.72 -3.38
C LEU A 85 -3.92 -9.79 -2.64
N LEU A 86 -2.64 -9.53 -2.40
CA LEU A 86 -1.75 -10.48 -1.73
C LEU A 86 -1.92 -10.48 -0.21
N PHE A 87 -2.46 -9.41 0.37
CA PHE A 87 -2.79 -9.44 1.77
C PHE A 87 -4.04 -10.29 2.00
N PRO A 88 -4.00 -11.29 2.91
CA PRO A 88 -5.14 -12.15 3.18
C PRO A 88 -6.36 -11.32 3.59
N VAL A 89 -7.50 -11.53 2.92
CA VAL A 89 -8.81 -11.22 3.50
C VAL A 89 -9.02 -12.30 4.54
N VAL A 90 -9.10 -11.93 5.82
CA VAL A 90 -9.68 -12.84 6.82
C VAL A 90 -11.12 -13.07 6.39
N SER A 91 -11.35 -14.13 5.63
CA SER A 91 -12.65 -14.76 5.49
C SER A 91 -12.93 -15.49 6.79
N GLU A 92 -14.14 -15.31 7.32
CA GLU A 92 -14.63 -15.84 8.60
C GLU A 92 -14.20 -17.29 8.87
N PRO A 93 -13.98 -17.68 10.13
CA PRO A 93 -13.81 -19.08 10.46
C PRO A 93 -15.09 -19.82 10.07
N THR A 94 -14.98 -20.69 9.06
CA THR A 94 -15.99 -21.70 8.74
C THR A 94 -16.19 -22.55 9.99
N GLY A 95 -17.19 -22.17 10.78
CA GLY A 95 -17.65 -22.91 11.95
C GLY A 95 -18.29 -24.21 11.49
N ALA A 96 -17.47 -25.22 11.28
CA ALA A 96 -17.91 -26.61 11.26
C ALA A 96 -17.99 -27.09 12.71
N LYS A 97 -19.21 -27.15 13.25
CA LYS A 97 -19.77 -28.30 13.97
C LYS A 97 -21.21 -28.01 14.39
#